data_AF-A0A1I5CDR1-F1
#
_entry.id   AF-A0A1I5CDR1-F1
#
_cell.length_a   1.000
_cell.length_b   1.000
_cell.length_c   1.000
_cell.angle_alpha   90.00
_cell.angle_beta   90.00
_cell.angle_gamma   90.00
#
_symmetry.space_group_name_H-M   'P 1'
#
loop_
_entity.id
_entity.type
_entity.pdbx_description
1 polymer ?
#
loop_
_entity_poly.entity_id
_entity_poly.type
_entity_poly.pdbx_seq_one_letter_code
_entity_poly.pdbx_strand_id
1 'polypeptide(L)'
;MLARFVIGDAHSTTIVMCYMCLYTIHMIKKFSHKGLEAFFRTGSKAGIRPDHAGKLRILLTQLDVALGPEDMAAPAWCLHPLKGDLAGHWSVTVNGNWRLTFRFLDDGNVELVDYQDITRRAS
;
A
#
# COMPACT_ATOMS: atom_id res chain seq x y z
N MET A 1 23.77 -10.94 33.31
CA MET A 1 24.27 -12.15 32.64
C MET A 1 23.07 -13.03 32.34
N LEU A 2 22.66 -13.04 31.06
CA LEU A 2 21.78 -13.97 30.34
C LEU A 2 20.68 -14.73 31.12
N ALA A 3 19.42 -14.34 30.93
CA ALA A 3 18.27 -15.21 31.18
C ALA A 3 17.92 -15.97 29.88
N ARG A 4 18.15 -17.28 29.90
CA ARG A 4 17.63 -18.24 28.91
C ARG A 4 16.12 -18.37 29.13
N PHE A 5 15.31 -18.05 28.11
CA PHE A 5 13.90 -18.43 28.10
C PHE A 5 13.68 -19.48 27.01
N VAL A 6 13.25 -20.66 27.44
CA VAL A 6 12.89 -21.80 26.58
C VAL A 6 11.56 -21.46 25.91
N ILE A 7 11.57 -21.33 24.57
CA ILE A 7 10.35 -21.11 23.79
C ILE A 7 9.73 -22.47 23.53
N GLY A 8 8.66 -22.76 24.28
CA GLY A 8 7.72 -23.81 23.96
C GLY A 8 6.32 -23.22 24.05
N ASP A 9 5.87 -22.54 23.00
CA ASP A 9 4.44 -22.52 22.65
C ASP A 9 4.20 -21.93 21.24
N ALA A 10 3.42 -22.62 20.43
CA ALA A 10 3.07 -22.22 19.06
C ALA A 10 2.06 -21.06 19.01
N HIS A 11 1.62 -20.56 20.16
CA HIS A 11 0.75 -19.38 20.30
C HIS A 11 1.52 -18.04 20.35
N SER A 12 2.86 -18.06 20.33
CA SER A 12 3.71 -16.87 20.47
C SER A 12 3.93 -16.09 19.17
N THR A 13 3.70 -16.69 18.00
CA THR A 13 4.01 -16.06 16.70
C THR A 13 3.13 -14.85 16.40
N THR A 14 1.86 -14.86 16.80
CA THR A 14 0.90 -13.78 16.49
C THR A 14 1.20 -12.49 17.27
N ILE A 15 1.56 -12.62 18.55
CA ILE A 15 1.90 -11.48 19.40
C ILE A 15 3.29 -10.94 19.03
N VAL A 16 4.24 -11.81 18.68
CA VAL A 16 5.57 -11.42 18.18
C VAL A 16 5.51 -10.75 16.80
N MET A 17 4.62 -11.20 15.88
CA MET A 17 4.32 -10.48 14.63
C MET A 17 3.78 -9.08 14.90
N CYS A 18 2.87 -8.91 15.86
CA CYS A 18 2.33 -7.61 16.22
C CYS A 18 3.41 -6.67 16.82
N TYR A 19 4.31 -7.22 17.66
CA TYR A 19 5.38 -6.44 18.29
C TYR A 19 6.50 -6.04 17.32
N MET A 20 6.82 -6.88 16.33
CA MET A 20 7.75 -6.54 15.24
C MET A 20 7.09 -5.62 14.19
N CYS A 21 5.78 -5.76 13.91
CA CYS A 21 5.01 -4.81 13.08
C CYS A 21 4.98 -3.40 13.68
N LEU A 22 4.95 -3.27 15.02
CA LEU A 22 5.00 -1.96 15.69
C LEU A 22 6.40 -1.31 15.62
N TYR A 23 7.48 -2.08 15.40
CA TYR A 23 8.85 -1.57 15.35
C TYR A 23 9.39 -1.38 13.92
N THR A 24 8.68 -1.90 12.91
CA THR A 24 8.98 -1.67 11.50
C THR A 24 7.69 -1.27 10.79
N ILE A 25 7.19 -0.08 11.11
CA ILE A 25 6.11 0.56 10.34
C ILE A 25 6.63 0.76 8.91
N HIS A 26 6.20 -0.10 7.99
CA HIS A 26 6.48 0.03 6.56
C HIS A 26 5.59 1.16 6.05
N MET A 27 6.12 2.38 6.03
CA MET A 27 5.32 3.57 5.79
C MET A 27 5.23 3.88 4.30
N ILE A 28 4.10 4.46 3.88
CA ILE A 28 4.06 5.18 2.59
C ILE A 28 4.96 6.43 2.72
N LYS A 29 6.10 6.43 2.03
CA LYS A 29 7.11 7.50 2.17
C LYS A 29 6.82 8.72 1.31
N LYS A 30 6.31 8.47 0.09
CA LYS A 30 6.20 9.50 -0.94
C LYS A 30 4.95 9.31 -1.77
N PHE A 31 4.31 10.42 -2.06
CA PHE A 31 3.15 10.54 -2.92
C PHE A 31 3.52 11.42 -4.10
N SER A 32 3.36 10.91 -5.33
CA SER A 32 3.41 11.77 -6.52
C SER A 32 2.17 12.66 -6.62
N HIS A 33 1.01 12.14 -6.20
CA HIS A 33 -0.28 12.80 -6.31
C HIS A 33 -0.63 13.58 -5.02
N LYS A 34 -0.49 14.91 -5.06
CA LYS A 34 -0.70 15.80 -3.89
C LYS A 34 -2.09 15.68 -3.24
N GLY A 35 -3.15 15.52 -4.04
CA GLY A 35 -4.50 15.34 -3.50
C GLY A 35 -4.67 14.02 -2.73
N LEU A 36 -3.90 13.00 -3.10
CA LEU A 36 -3.95 11.68 -2.47
C LEU A 36 -3.15 11.69 -1.17
N GLU A 37 -2.02 12.41 -1.15
CA GLU A 37 -1.28 12.69 0.08
C GLU A 37 -2.14 13.44 1.09
N ALA A 38 -2.81 14.51 0.67
CA ALA A 38 -3.71 15.28 1.53
C ALA A 38 -4.84 14.41 2.08
N PHE A 39 -5.42 13.54 1.23
CA PHE A 39 -6.45 12.59 1.64
C PHE A 39 -5.93 11.57 2.65
N PHE A 40 -4.73 11.03 2.43
CA PHE A 40 -4.11 10.08 3.34
C PHE A 40 -3.87 10.70 4.72
N ARG A 41 -3.20 11.86 4.76
CA ARG A 41 -2.77 12.52 6.01
C ARG A 41 -3.89 13.18 6.80
N THR A 42 -4.83 13.85 6.12
CA THR A 42 -5.83 14.72 6.78
C THR A 42 -7.27 14.23 6.58
N GLY A 43 -7.50 13.33 5.63
CA GLY A 43 -8.85 12.95 5.21
C GLY A 43 -9.51 13.92 4.24
N SER A 44 -8.83 15.00 3.84
CA SER A 44 -9.35 15.95 2.86
C SER A 44 -9.60 15.27 1.51
N LYS A 45 -10.82 15.39 1.00
CA LYS A 45 -11.20 14.87 -0.34
C LYS A 45 -10.82 15.84 -1.47
N ALA A 46 -10.20 16.97 -1.15
CA ALA A 46 -9.77 17.93 -2.14
C ALA A 46 -8.67 17.31 -3.03
N GLY A 47 -8.93 17.26 -4.34
CA GLY A 47 -8.01 16.69 -5.32
C GLY A 47 -8.16 15.19 -5.58
N ILE A 48 -9.09 14.48 -4.93
CA ILE A 48 -9.48 13.13 -5.33
C ILE A 48 -10.92 13.10 -5.82
N ARG A 49 -11.33 12.00 -6.47
CA ARG A 49 -12.74 11.79 -6.81
C ARG A 49 -13.49 11.39 -5.52
N PRO A 50 -14.48 12.17 -5.03
CA PRO A 50 -15.08 11.92 -3.73
C PRO A 50 -15.79 10.57 -3.62
N ASP A 51 -16.32 10.05 -4.72
CA ASP A 51 -16.94 8.72 -4.82
C ASP A 51 -15.93 7.58 -4.64
N HIS A 52 -14.65 7.81 -4.90
CA HIS A 52 -13.60 6.82 -4.68
C HIS A 52 -13.00 6.86 -3.28
N ALA A 53 -13.34 7.86 -2.45
CA ALA A 53 -12.71 8.08 -1.15
C ALA A 53 -12.77 6.84 -0.23
N GLY A 54 -13.89 6.12 -0.20
CA GLY A 54 -14.03 4.91 0.61
C GLY A 54 -13.07 3.80 0.17
N LYS A 55 -13.01 3.52 -1.13
CA LYS A 55 -12.09 2.52 -1.68
C LYS A 55 -10.63 2.92 -1.51
N LEU A 56 -10.30 4.19 -1.78
CA LEU A 56 -8.96 4.73 -1.59
C LEU A 56 -8.51 4.63 -0.13
N ARG A 57 -9.40 4.88 0.84
CA ARG A 57 -9.07 4.71 2.27
C ARG A 57 -8.65 3.28 2.56
N ILE A 58 -9.43 2.30 2.11
CA ILE A 58 -9.12 0.86 2.31
C ILE A 58 -7.78 0.50 1.68
N LEU A 59 -7.56 0.87 0.41
CA LEU A 59 -6.33 0.55 -0.31
C LEU A 59 -5.11 1.20 0.33
N LEU A 60 -5.20 2.48 0.72
CA LEU A 60 -4.08 3.19 1.33
C LEU A 60 -3.77 2.66 2.74
N THR A 61 -4.78 2.30 3.52
CA THR A 61 -4.57 1.68 4.85
C THR A 61 -3.93 0.30 4.73
N GLN A 62 -4.35 -0.51 3.77
CA GLN A 62 -3.70 -1.80 3.53
C GLN A 62 -2.26 -1.62 3.05
N LEU A 63 -2.02 -0.66 2.16
CA LEU A 63 -0.71 -0.39 1.60
C LEU A 63 0.29 0.14 2.66
N ASP A 64 -0.19 0.87 3.66
CA ASP A 64 0.62 1.38 4.79
C ASP A 64 1.02 0.30 5.80
N VAL A 65 0.51 -0.93 5.66
CA VAL A 65 0.89 -2.08 6.49
C VAL A 65 1.39 -3.28 5.67
N ALA A 66 1.46 -3.14 4.35
CA ALA A 66 1.87 -4.19 3.45
C ALA A 66 3.39 -4.43 3.54
N LEU A 67 3.79 -5.69 3.62
CA LEU A 67 5.19 -6.13 3.57
C LEU A 67 5.64 -6.39 2.13
N GLY A 68 4.69 -6.63 1.23
CA GLY A 68 4.95 -6.87 -0.17
C GLY A 68 3.72 -6.68 -1.06
N PRO A 69 3.88 -6.74 -2.39
CA PRO A 69 2.78 -6.60 -3.34
C PRO A 69 1.68 -7.65 -3.15
N GLU A 70 2.02 -8.85 -2.71
CA GLU A 70 1.09 -9.94 -2.41
C GLU A 70 0.02 -9.58 -1.37
N ASP A 71 0.32 -8.69 -0.42
CA ASP A 71 -0.65 -8.21 0.58
C ASP A 71 -1.75 -7.34 -0.04
N MET A 72 -1.55 -6.91 -1.30
CA MET A 72 -2.50 -6.18 -2.11
C MET A 72 -3.24 -7.07 -3.14
N ALA A 73 -3.07 -8.40 -3.08
CA ALA A 73 -3.59 -9.34 -4.07
C ALA A 73 -5.06 -9.75 -3.84
N ALA A 74 -5.88 -8.90 -3.21
CA ALA A 74 -7.30 -9.19 -3.08
C ALA A 74 -7.94 -9.35 -4.47
N PRO A 75 -8.78 -10.39 -4.71
CA PRO A 75 -9.30 -10.69 -6.05
C PRO A 75 -9.99 -9.50 -6.73
N ALA A 76 -10.71 -8.68 -5.95
CA ALA A 76 -11.41 -7.50 -6.44
C ALA A 76 -10.50 -6.32 -6.82
N TRP A 77 -9.21 -6.37 -6.48
CA TRP A 77 -8.26 -5.27 -6.73
C TRP A 77 -7.45 -5.51 -8.00
N CYS A 78 -7.51 -6.71 -8.59
CA CYS A 78 -6.84 -7.06 -9.85
C CYS A 78 -5.37 -6.62 -9.86
N LEU A 79 -4.63 -7.00 -8.82
CA LEU A 79 -3.21 -6.69 -8.70
C LEU A 79 -2.44 -7.25 -9.91
N HIS A 80 -1.63 -6.41 -10.54
CA HIS A 80 -0.72 -6.84 -11.59
C HIS A 80 0.54 -5.98 -11.63
N PRO A 81 1.69 -6.55 -12.03
CA PRO A 81 2.91 -5.79 -12.25
C PRO A 81 2.81 -4.99 -13.55
N LEU A 82 3.41 -3.80 -13.55
CA LEU A 82 3.56 -2.98 -14.74
C LEU A 82 4.86 -3.33 -15.48
N LYS A 83 4.92 -2.99 -16.77
CA LYS A 83 6.03 -3.29 -17.69
C LYS A 83 6.58 -2.01 -18.33
N GLY A 84 7.74 -2.10 -18.98
CA GLY A 84 8.38 -0.97 -19.67
C GLY A 84 9.01 0.01 -18.67
N ASP A 85 8.80 1.31 -18.88
CA ASP A 85 9.35 2.39 -18.03
C ASP A 85 8.84 2.33 -16.57
N LEU A 86 7.75 1.59 -16.33
CA LEU A 86 7.18 1.36 -15.01
C LEU A 86 7.49 -0.04 -14.47
N ALA A 87 8.53 -0.72 -14.98
CA ALA A 87 8.99 -1.97 -14.41
C ALA A 87 9.27 -1.82 -12.90
N GLY A 88 8.89 -2.84 -12.12
CA GLY A 88 8.95 -2.81 -10.65
C GLY A 88 7.79 -2.08 -9.97
N HIS A 89 6.90 -1.43 -10.73
CA HIS A 89 5.66 -0.88 -10.20
C HIS A 89 4.54 -1.90 -10.28
N TRP A 90 3.56 -1.72 -9.41
CA TRP A 90 2.37 -2.52 -9.29
C TRP A 90 1.14 -1.64 -9.47
N SER A 91 0.07 -2.22 -9.97
CA SER A 91 -1.20 -1.53 -10.12
C SER A 91 -2.35 -2.34 -9.52
N VAL A 92 -3.23 -1.62 -8.82
CA VAL A 92 -4.52 -2.13 -8.36
C VAL A 92 -5.66 -1.26 -8.88
N THR A 93 -6.83 -1.88 -9.04
CA THR A 93 -8.05 -1.23 -9.48
C THR A 93 -8.75 -0.53 -8.33
N VAL A 94 -9.00 0.77 -8.51
CA VAL A 94 -9.83 1.55 -7.59
C VAL A 94 -11.29 1.42 -7.99
N ASN A 95 -11.64 1.85 -9.20
CA ASN A 95 -13.00 1.75 -9.74
C ASN A 95 -12.98 1.94 -11.27
N GLY A 96 -13.62 1.04 -12.03
CA GLY A 96 -13.65 1.11 -13.49
C GLY A 96 -12.25 1.23 -14.09
N ASN A 97 -11.95 2.36 -14.75
CA ASN A 97 -10.66 2.67 -15.37
C ASN A 97 -9.67 3.36 -14.42
N TRP A 98 -10.01 3.54 -13.15
CA TRP A 98 -9.11 4.16 -12.18
C TRP A 98 -8.15 3.14 -11.60
N ARG A 99 -6.87 3.51 -11.61
CA ARG A 99 -5.78 2.69 -11.11
C ARG A 99 -5.00 3.44 -10.05
N LEU A 100 -4.59 2.71 -9.03
CA LEU A 100 -3.60 3.13 -8.05
C LEU A 100 -2.30 2.42 -8.39
N THR A 101 -1.20 3.16 -8.53
CA THR A 101 0.11 2.61 -8.91
C THR A 101 1.15 2.91 -7.86
N PHE A 102 1.86 1.89 -7.39
CA PHE A 102 2.83 1.97 -6.31
C PHE A 102 4.06 1.10 -6.60
N ARG A 103 5.13 1.31 -5.84
CA ARG A 103 6.35 0.52 -5.88
C ARG A 103 6.87 0.30 -4.47
N PHE A 104 7.37 -0.91 -4.19
CA PHE A 104 8.13 -1.19 -2.99
C PHE A 104 9.60 -0.80 -3.21
N LEU A 105 10.18 -0.14 -2.21
CA LEU A 105 11.59 0.21 -2.14
C LEU A 105 12.37 -0.93 -1.48
N ASP A 106 13.69 -0.93 -1.65
CA ASP A 106 14.57 -1.98 -1.11
C ASP A 106 14.57 -2.04 0.43
N ASP A 107 14.16 -0.95 1.08
CA ASP A 107 14.02 -0.83 2.54
C ASP A 107 12.62 -1.28 3.05
N GLY A 108 11.80 -1.87 2.19
CA GLY A 108 10.43 -2.31 2.49
C GLY A 108 9.38 -1.21 2.43
N ASN A 109 9.77 0.06 2.32
CA ASN A 109 8.81 1.15 2.27
C ASN A 109 8.09 1.25 0.92
N VAL A 110 6.95 1.92 0.92
CA VAL A 110 6.15 2.12 -0.30
C VAL A 110 6.34 3.53 -0.87
N GLU A 111 6.68 3.61 -2.15
CA GLU A 111 6.57 4.82 -2.97
C GLU A 111 5.28 4.75 -3.80
N LEU A 112 4.35 5.67 -3.55
CA LEU A 112 3.09 5.75 -4.26
C LEU A 112 3.18 6.73 -5.44
N VAL A 113 3.13 6.18 -6.65
CA VAL A 113 3.52 6.89 -7.87
C VAL A 113 2.35 7.55 -8.58
N ASP A 114 1.12 7.04 -8.46
CA ASP A 114 -0.04 7.76 -9.02
C ASP A 114 -1.41 7.21 -8.63
N TYR A 115 -2.43 8.04 -8.86
CA TYR A 115 -3.84 7.69 -8.87
C TYR A 115 -4.51 8.35 -10.09
N GLN A 116 -4.83 7.56 -11.11
CA GLN A 116 -5.19 8.08 -12.43
C GLN A 116 -6.22 7.22 -13.16
N ASP A 117 -6.88 7.84 -14.13
CA ASP A 117 -7.77 7.20 -15.10
C ASP A 117 -6.96 6.74 -16.32
N ILE A 118 -6.87 5.43 -16.56
CA ILE A 118 -6.07 4.89 -17.67
C ILE A 118 -6.65 5.22 -19.05
N THR A 119 -7.92 5.63 -19.14
CA THR A 119 -8.56 5.98 -20.42
C THR A 119 -7.92 7.23 -21.04
N ARG A 120 -7.36 8.13 -20.24
CA ARG A 120 -6.77 9.39 -20.70
C ARG A 120 -5.30 9.28 -21.13
N ARG A 121 -4.67 8.11 -21.01
CA ARG A 121 -3.28 7.86 -21.45
C ARG A 121 -3.19 7.26 -22.86
N ALA A 122 -4.31 6.86 -23.46
CA ALA A 122 -4.35 6.18 -24.75
C ALA A 122 -4.58 7.13 -25.95
N SER A 123 -4.35 8.45 -25.78
CA SER A 123 -4.53 9.49 -26.80
C SER A 123 -3.23 10.20 -27.12
#